data_AF-A0A7C9P8S3-F1
#
_entry.id   AF-A0A7C9P8S3-F1
#
_cell.length_a   1.000
_cell.length_b   1.000
_cell.length_c   1.000
_cell.angle_alpha   90.00
_cell.angle_beta   90.00
_cell.angle_gamma   90.00
#
_symmetry.space_group_name_H-M   'P 1'
#
loop_
_entity.id
_entity.type
_entity.pdbx_description
1 polymer ?
#
loop_
_entity_poly.entity_id
_entity_poly.type
_entity_poly.pdbx_seq_one_letter_code
_entity_poly.pdbx_strand_id
1 'polypeptide(L)'
;HTPYFRQIPDEFIQFLQHEWTPPNDYPPYLLALAHYEWIELVLSVSNRSADCPVDAAGDLINGVPVLNPVLANLRYDWPVHRIAPRRKVHPAETYLLVFRDADDRVEFTEINAFTARLLSLLESETLGGRAALEQVAAESRHPDPALVLQAGAALLEDLRARGVILGTCRT
;
A
#
# COMPACT_ATOMS: atom_id res chain seq x y z
N HIS A 1 0.76 -29.01 -13.37
CA HIS A 1 0.96 -29.76 -12.12
C HIS A 1 1.97 -29.00 -11.30
N THR A 2 1.49 -28.24 -10.32
CA THR A 2 2.35 -27.38 -9.52
C THR A 2 2.30 -27.89 -8.07
N PRO A 3 3.40 -28.40 -7.48
CA PRO A 3 3.38 -29.15 -6.24
C PRO A 3 3.50 -28.24 -4.99
N TYR A 4 2.91 -27.05 -5.01
CA TYR A 4 2.86 -26.16 -3.85
C TYR A 4 1.51 -25.44 -3.78
N PHE A 5 0.74 -25.72 -2.71
CA PHE A 5 -0.59 -25.12 -2.46
C PHE A 5 -0.59 -23.58 -2.49
N ARG A 6 0.57 -22.95 -2.22
CA ARG A 6 0.76 -21.49 -2.25
C ARG A 6 0.77 -20.88 -3.64
N GLN A 7 1.04 -21.65 -4.70
CA GLN A 7 1.10 -21.13 -6.08
C GLN A 7 -0.26 -21.14 -6.77
N ILE A 8 -1.26 -21.84 -6.21
CA ILE A 8 -2.60 -21.97 -6.80
C ILE A 8 -3.29 -20.60 -6.91
N PRO A 9 -3.28 -19.73 -5.89
CA PRO A 9 -3.94 -18.44 -6.02
C PRO A 9 -3.17 -17.47 -6.93
N ASP A 10 -1.83 -17.52 -6.95
CA ASP A 10 -1.03 -16.76 -7.92
C ASP A 10 -1.37 -17.14 -9.36
N GLU A 11 -1.41 -18.44 -9.66
CA GLU A 11 -1.82 -18.97 -10.98
C GLU A 11 -3.26 -18.57 -11.32
N PHE A 12 -4.16 -18.54 -10.33
CA PHE A 12 -5.55 -18.11 -10.51
C PHE A 12 -5.65 -16.61 -10.83
N ILE A 13 -4.90 -15.74 -10.15
CA ILE A 13 -4.84 -14.31 -10.47
C ILE A 13 -4.27 -14.09 -11.88
N GLN A 14 -3.19 -14.80 -12.24
CA GLN A 14 -2.60 -14.75 -13.58
C GLN A 14 -3.62 -15.17 -14.66
N PHE A 15 -4.36 -16.25 -14.42
CA PHE A 15 -5.45 -16.69 -15.29
C PHE A 15 -6.54 -15.63 -15.43
N LEU A 16 -7.02 -15.06 -14.31
CA LEU A 16 -8.03 -14.00 -14.31
C LEU A 16 -7.58 -12.72 -15.04
N GLN A 17 -6.28 -12.42 -15.02
CA GLN A 17 -5.71 -11.23 -15.67
C GLN A 17 -5.48 -11.41 -17.17
N HIS A 18 -5.01 -12.57 -17.60
CA HIS A 18 -4.44 -12.73 -18.94
C HIS A 18 -5.18 -13.73 -19.83
N GLU A 19 -5.87 -14.70 -19.25
CA GLU A 19 -6.46 -15.83 -20.00
C GLU A 19 -7.99 -15.81 -19.97
N TRP A 20 -8.57 -15.31 -18.88
CA TRP A 20 -10.00 -15.31 -18.68
C TRP A 20 -10.65 -14.04 -19.24
N THR A 21 -11.66 -14.21 -20.11
CA THR A 21 -12.55 -13.12 -20.52
C THR A 21 -13.83 -13.22 -19.69
N PRO A 22 -14.11 -12.27 -18.78
CA PRO A 22 -15.32 -12.30 -17.96
C PRO A 22 -16.57 -12.22 -18.85
N PRO A 23 -17.54 -13.13 -18.68
CA PRO A 23 -18.87 -12.95 -19.24
C PRO A 23 -19.55 -11.68 -18.72
N ASN A 24 -20.50 -11.10 -19.48
CA ASN A 24 -21.14 -9.82 -19.14
C ASN A 24 -21.93 -9.84 -17.81
N ASP A 25 -22.32 -11.02 -17.32
CA ASP A 25 -23.05 -11.23 -16.08
C ASP A 25 -22.13 -11.43 -14.86
N TYR A 26 -20.81 -11.47 -15.06
CA TYR A 26 -19.85 -11.55 -13.96
C TYR A 26 -19.60 -10.19 -13.31
N PRO A 27 -19.32 -10.16 -12.00
CA PRO A 27 -19.02 -8.91 -11.32
C PRO A 27 -17.76 -8.24 -11.89
N PRO A 28 -17.82 -6.93 -12.24
CA PRO A 28 -16.69 -6.21 -12.84
C PRO A 28 -15.49 -6.07 -11.91
N TYR A 29 -15.69 -6.30 -10.60
CA TYR A 29 -14.66 -6.23 -9.57
C TYR A 29 -14.03 -7.58 -9.22
N LEU A 30 -14.35 -8.67 -9.94
CA LEU A 30 -13.91 -10.01 -9.53
C LEU A 30 -12.38 -10.10 -9.40
N LEU A 31 -11.63 -9.59 -10.37
CA LEU A 31 -10.18 -9.58 -10.32
C LEU A 31 -9.65 -8.77 -9.12
N ALA A 32 -10.23 -7.59 -8.88
CA ALA A 32 -9.86 -6.75 -7.75
C ALA A 32 -10.17 -7.43 -6.40
N LEU A 33 -11.31 -8.13 -6.30
CA LEU A 33 -11.69 -8.88 -5.12
C LEU A 33 -10.76 -10.08 -4.89
N ALA A 34 -10.46 -10.85 -5.94
CA ALA A 34 -9.53 -11.97 -5.85
C ALA A 34 -8.13 -11.49 -5.42
N HIS A 35 -7.64 -10.37 -5.98
CA HIS A 35 -6.36 -9.79 -5.57
C HIS A 35 -6.38 -9.31 -4.12
N TYR A 36 -7.48 -8.69 -3.67
CA TYR A 36 -7.66 -8.25 -2.29
C TYR A 36 -7.66 -9.41 -1.29
N GLU A 37 -8.34 -10.53 -1.59
CA GLU A 37 -8.31 -11.72 -0.73
C GLU A 37 -6.96 -12.43 -0.76
N TRP A 38 -6.23 -12.30 -1.87
CA TRP A 38 -4.94 -12.95 -2.06
C TRP A 38 -3.78 -12.25 -1.35
N ILE A 39 -3.77 -10.91 -1.34
CA ILE A 39 -2.60 -10.14 -0.89
C ILE A 39 -2.22 -10.41 0.56
N GLU A 40 -3.18 -10.82 1.40
CA GLU A 40 -2.92 -11.25 2.77
C GLU A 40 -1.93 -12.43 2.83
N LEU A 41 -2.16 -13.48 2.03
CA LEU A 41 -1.28 -14.64 2.02
C LEU A 41 0.10 -14.25 1.48
N VAL A 42 0.16 -13.45 0.39
CA VAL A 42 1.40 -12.96 -0.20
C VAL A 42 2.28 -12.27 0.84
N LEU A 43 1.70 -11.35 1.62
CA LEU A 43 2.44 -10.61 2.64
C LEU A 43 2.78 -11.49 3.85
N SER A 44 1.90 -12.40 4.27
CA SER A 44 2.16 -13.29 5.41
C SER A 44 3.37 -14.23 5.19
N VAL A 45 3.65 -14.62 3.94
CA VAL A 45 4.77 -15.51 3.59
C VAL A 45 5.98 -14.77 2.99
N SER A 46 5.91 -13.44 2.87
CA SER A 46 6.98 -12.62 2.32
C SER A 46 8.25 -12.70 3.17
N ASN A 47 9.38 -12.88 2.51
CA ASN A 47 10.72 -12.84 3.12
C ASN A 47 11.50 -11.57 2.77
N ARG A 48 10.81 -10.53 2.27
CA ARG A 48 11.44 -9.24 1.95
C ARG A 48 11.97 -8.57 3.22
N SER A 49 13.10 -7.89 3.08
CA SER A 49 13.75 -7.08 4.11
C SER A 49 14.06 -5.70 3.55
N ALA A 50 14.31 -4.71 4.40
CA ALA A 50 14.76 -3.40 3.96
C ALA A 50 16.12 -3.51 3.24
N ASP A 51 16.32 -2.70 2.20
CA ASP A 51 17.53 -2.74 1.37
C ASP A 51 18.73 -1.99 2.00
N CYS A 52 18.49 -1.28 3.10
CA CYS A 52 19.56 -0.61 3.85
C CYS A 52 19.37 -0.72 5.37
N PRO A 53 20.43 -0.44 6.16
CA PRO A 53 20.32 -0.37 7.61
C PRO A 53 19.38 0.77 8.02
N VAL A 54 18.41 0.46 8.88
CA VAL A 54 17.38 1.42 9.31
C VAL A 54 17.77 2.08 10.64
N ASP A 55 17.67 3.40 10.70
CA ASP A 55 17.61 4.15 11.95
C ASP A 55 16.14 4.42 12.33
N ALA A 56 15.63 3.67 13.30
CA ALA A 56 14.23 3.76 13.75
C ALA A 56 13.86 5.12 14.40
N ALA A 57 14.86 5.89 14.83
CA ALA A 57 14.69 7.23 15.39
C ALA A 57 15.10 8.35 14.42
N GLY A 58 15.43 8.00 13.17
CA GLY A 58 15.86 8.94 12.16
C GLY A 58 14.78 9.98 11.81
N ASP A 59 15.22 11.17 11.44
CA ASP A 59 14.35 12.29 11.08
C ASP A 59 13.67 12.03 9.73
N LEU A 60 12.37 11.70 9.75
CA LEU A 60 11.61 11.38 8.55
C LEU A 60 11.47 12.54 7.56
N ILE A 61 11.66 13.79 8.01
CA ILE A 61 11.55 14.98 7.15
C ILE A 61 12.84 15.20 6.38
N ASN A 62 13.97 15.10 7.07
CA ASN A 62 15.28 15.44 6.49
C ASN A 62 16.07 14.23 6.01
N GLY A 63 15.73 13.02 6.47
CA GLY A 63 16.27 11.75 6.01
C GLY A 63 15.43 11.12 4.90
N VAL A 64 15.88 9.96 4.42
CA VAL A 64 15.18 9.11 3.44
C VAL A 64 14.34 8.08 4.21
N PRO A 65 13.01 8.21 4.26
CA PRO A 65 12.15 7.24 4.94
C PRO A 65 12.27 5.85 4.31
N VAL A 66 12.34 4.83 5.16
CA VAL A 66 12.34 3.42 4.74
C VAL A 66 10.96 2.85 5.00
N LEU A 67 10.26 2.45 3.94
CA LEU A 67 8.97 1.78 4.07
C LEU A 67 9.15 0.36 4.62
N ASN A 68 8.10 -0.17 5.23
CA ASN A 68 8.05 -1.57 5.59
C ASN A 68 8.22 -2.44 4.34
N PRO A 69 9.19 -3.36 4.29
CA PRO A 69 9.49 -4.16 3.08
C PRO A 69 8.36 -5.16 2.76
N VAL A 70 7.48 -5.44 3.72
CA VAL A 70 6.29 -6.28 3.56
C VAL A 70 5.06 -5.38 3.58
N LEU A 71 4.98 -4.51 2.58
CA LEU A 71 3.91 -3.54 2.38
C LEU A 71 3.38 -3.60 0.95
N ALA A 72 2.07 -3.41 0.80
CA ALA A 72 1.39 -3.21 -0.47
C ALA A 72 0.51 -1.95 -0.38
N ASN A 73 0.81 -0.98 -1.25
CA ASN A 73 0.06 0.26 -1.41
C ASN A 73 -0.93 0.10 -2.58
N LEU A 74 -2.17 -0.27 -2.27
CA LEU A 74 -3.14 -0.78 -3.23
C LEU A 74 -4.18 0.28 -3.58
N ARG A 75 -4.53 0.33 -4.87
CA ARG A 75 -5.67 1.09 -5.40
C ARG A 75 -6.64 0.14 -6.08
N TYR A 76 -7.92 0.29 -5.78
CA TYR A 76 -9.00 -0.39 -6.49
C TYR A 76 -10.05 0.61 -6.96
N ASP A 77 -10.63 0.39 -8.14
CA ASP A 77 -11.76 1.19 -8.64
C ASP A 77 -13.12 0.77 -8.01
N TRP A 78 -13.07 -0.21 -7.11
CA TRP A 78 -14.20 -0.74 -6.36
C TRP A 78 -13.82 -0.95 -4.90
N PRO A 79 -14.74 -0.71 -3.94
CA PRO A 79 -14.47 -0.90 -2.52
C PRO A 79 -14.56 -2.39 -2.13
N VAL A 80 -13.64 -3.19 -2.66
CA VAL A 80 -13.66 -4.66 -2.56
C VAL A 80 -13.59 -5.16 -1.12
N HIS A 81 -12.92 -4.43 -0.23
CA HIS A 81 -12.87 -4.72 1.22
C HIS A 81 -14.22 -4.59 1.93
N ARG A 82 -15.22 -3.98 1.28
CA ARG A 82 -16.57 -3.84 1.83
C ARG A 82 -17.54 -4.88 1.26
N ILE A 83 -17.12 -5.74 0.34
CA ILE A 83 -17.99 -6.76 -0.25
C ILE A 83 -18.31 -7.83 0.81
N ALA A 84 -19.59 -8.20 0.92
CA ALA A 84 -20.04 -9.28 1.78
C ALA A 84 -21.32 -9.90 1.19
N PRO A 85 -21.73 -11.13 1.58
CA PRO A 85 -22.87 -11.82 0.96
C PRO A 85 -24.19 -11.02 0.90
N ARG A 86 -24.38 -10.04 1.79
CA ARG A 86 -25.58 -9.17 1.84
C ARG A 86 -25.29 -7.69 1.55
N ARG A 87 -24.06 -7.34 1.18
CA ARG A 87 -23.63 -5.95 0.95
C ARG A 87 -23.17 -5.79 -0.49
N LYS A 88 -23.98 -5.11 -1.29
CA LYS A 88 -23.60 -4.68 -2.64
C LYS A 88 -22.73 -3.43 -2.55
N VAL A 89 -21.83 -3.29 -3.50
CA VAL A 89 -20.94 -2.13 -3.64
C VAL A 89 -21.20 -1.42 -4.97
N HIS A 90 -20.94 -0.12 -5.00
CA HIS A 90 -20.93 0.69 -6.20
C HIS A 90 -19.48 1.00 -6.60
N PRO A 91 -19.20 1.30 -7.89
CA PRO A 91 -17.87 1.73 -8.30
C PRO A 91 -17.47 2.98 -7.53
N ALA A 92 -16.31 2.91 -6.87
CA ALA A 92 -15.72 3.98 -6.10
C ALA A 92 -14.25 3.65 -5.86
N GLU A 93 -13.38 4.62 -6.12
CA GLU A 93 -11.95 4.46 -5.85
C GLU A 93 -11.71 4.26 -4.35
N THR A 94 -10.88 3.27 -4.03
CA THR A 94 -10.43 3.00 -2.67
C THR A 94 -8.93 2.76 -2.66
N TYR A 95 -8.29 3.24 -1.60
CA TYR A 95 -6.87 3.05 -1.37
C TYR A 95 -6.70 2.28 -0.07
N LEU A 96 -6.02 1.14 -0.17
CA LEU A 96 -5.79 0.26 0.96
C LEU A 96 -4.29 0.09 1.13
N LEU A 97 -3.85 0.24 2.36
CA LEU A 97 -2.52 -0.13 2.79
C LEU A 97 -2.61 -1.49 3.46
N VAL A 98 -1.81 -2.44 2.98
CA VAL A 98 -1.68 -3.78 3.57
C VAL A 98 -0.24 -4.00 3.92
N PHE A 99 0.06 -4.35 5.17
CA PHE A 99 1.45 -4.55 5.59
C PHE A 99 1.56 -5.54 6.73
N ARG A 100 2.74 -6.15 6.91
CA ARG A 100 3.02 -7.03 8.05
C ARG A 100 3.61 -6.21 9.20
N ASP A 101 2.95 -6.22 10.35
CA ASP A 101 3.38 -5.49 11.54
C ASP A 101 4.54 -6.19 12.27
N ALA A 102 4.95 -5.64 13.42
CA ALA A 102 6.06 -6.16 14.23
C ALA A 102 5.73 -7.48 14.95
N ASP A 103 4.46 -7.86 15.05
CA ASP A 103 3.97 -9.13 15.62
C ASP A 103 3.71 -10.19 14.52
N ASP A 104 4.24 -9.95 13.30
CA ASP A 104 4.04 -10.76 12.10
C ASP A 104 2.57 -10.91 11.66
N ARG A 105 1.71 -9.94 12.00
CA ARG A 105 0.30 -9.91 11.58
C ARG A 105 0.13 -9.02 10.36
N VAL A 106 -0.71 -9.47 9.42
CA VAL A 106 -1.06 -8.67 8.25
C VAL A 106 -2.20 -7.73 8.62
N GLU A 107 -1.93 -6.43 8.53
CA GLU A 107 -2.87 -5.36 8.84
C GLU A 107 -3.40 -4.71 7.57
N PHE A 108 -4.67 -4.34 7.59
CA PHE A 108 -5.36 -3.63 6.51
C PHE A 108 -5.85 -2.27 6.99
N THR A 109 -5.49 -1.20 6.29
CA THR A 109 -5.95 0.16 6.61
C THR A 109 -6.42 0.87 5.34
N GLU A 110 -7.62 1.43 5.36
CA GLU A 110 -8.08 2.35 4.31
C GLU A 110 -7.39 3.71 4.48
N ILE A 111 -6.77 4.21 3.42
CA ILE A 111 -6.07 5.50 3.37
C ILE A 111 -6.70 6.40 2.30
N ASN A 112 -6.30 7.67 2.27
CA ASN A 112 -6.71 8.58 1.20
C ASN A 112 -5.70 8.57 0.03
N ALA A 113 -6.11 9.12 -1.10
CA ALA A 113 -5.27 9.22 -2.30
C ALA A 113 -3.96 9.99 -2.06
N PHE A 114 -3.99 11.00 -1.18
CA PHE A 114 -2.80 11.79 -0.81
C PHE A 114 -1.74 10.90 -0.15
N THR A 115 -2.14 10.09 0.83
CA THR A 115 -1.25 9.19 1.56
C THR A 115 -0.71 8.10 0.65
N ALA A 116 -1.57 7.52 -0.20
CA ALA A 116 -1.14 6.52 -1.19
C ALA A 116 -0.09 7.09 -2.14
N ARG A 117 -0.29 8.33 -2.63
CA ARG A 117 0.68 9.00 -3.51
C ARG A 117 1.99 9.30 -2.80
N LEU A 118 1.94 9.79 -1.56
CA LEU A 118 3.13 10.02 -0.73
C LEU A 118 3.95 8.74 -0.58
N LEU A 119 3.31 7.62 -0.26
CA LEU A 119 3.99 6.32 -0.15
C LEU A 119 4.64 5.90 -1.46
N SER A 120 3.96 6.05 -2.61
CA SER A 120 4.57 5.74 -3.92
C SER A 120 5.80 6.59 -4.26
N LEU A 121 5.91 7.81 -3.73
CA LEU A 121 7.12 8.63 -3.89
C LEU A 121 8.28 8.10 -3.04
N LEU A 122 7.96 7.66 -1.82
CA LEU A 122 8.92 7.10 -0.86
C LEU A 122 9.40 5.69 -1.23
N GLU A 123 8.61 4.91 -1.97
CA GLU A 123 8.98 3.58 -2.51
C GLU A 123 10.28 3.59 -3.33
N SER A 124 10.65 4.74 -3.90
CA SER A 124 11.90 4.88 -4.66
C SER A 124 13.16 4.87 -3.79
N GLU A 125 13.04 5.01 -2.47
CA GLU A 125 14.14 5.10 -1.50
C GLU A 125 15.21 6.17 -1.84
N THR A 126 14.85 7.17 -2.64
CA THR A 126 15.76 8.25 -3.06
C THR A 126 15.31 9.61 -2.56
N LEU A 127 14.02 9.79 -2.32
CA LEU A 127 13.44 11.05 -1.88
C LEU A 127 13.45 11.13 -0.35
N GLY A 128 13.93 12.26 0.17
CA GLY A 128 13.69 12.63 1.56
C GLY A 128 12.22 12.98 1.80
N GLY A 129 11.73 12.81 3.03
CA GLY A 129 10.30 13.00 3.34
C GLY A 129 9.79 14.41 3.01
N ARG A 130 10.59 15.45 3.23
CA ARG A 130 10.26 16.82 2.81
C ARG A 130 10.02 16.91 1.30
N ALA A 131 10.93 16.38 0.48
CA ALA A 131 10.84 16.45 -0.97
C ALA A 131 9.59 15.70 -1.47
N ALA A 132 9.29 14.54 -0.89
CA ALA A 132 8.08 13.79 -1.22
C ALA A 132 6.80 14.57 -0.85
N LEU A 133 6.77 15.22 0.33
CA LEU A 133 5.64 16.07 0.76
C LEU A 133 5.45 17.29 -0.14
N GLU A 134 6.53 17.99 -0.50
CA GLU A 134 6.49 19.13 -1.41
C GLU A 134 5.96 18.72 -2.78
N GLN A 135 6.39 17.57 -3.29
CA GLN A 135 5.93 17.05 -4.57
C GLN A 135 4.43 16.70 -4.55
N VAL A 136 3.96 15.94 -3.56
CA VAL A 136 2.52 15.60 -3.48
C VAL A 136 1.65 16.84 -3.22
N ALA A 137 2.16 17.83 -2.46
CA ALA A 137 1.48 19.11 -2.28
C ALA A 137 1.28 19.83 -3.62
N ALA A 138 2.34 19.89 -4.44
CA ALA A 138 2.28 20.50 -5.77
C ALA A 138 1.31 19.75 -6.70
N GLU A 139 1.34 18.42 -6.70
CA GLU A 139 0.44 17.57 -7.51
C GLU A 139 -1.04 17.77 -7.12
N SER A 140 -1.32 17.89 -5.82
CA SER A 140 -2.67 18.08 -5.30
C SER A 140 -3.25 19.48 -5.57
N ARG A 141 -2.41 20.44 -6.01
CA ARG A 141 -2.76 21.86 -6.17
C ARG A 141 -3.41 22.45 -4.91
N HIS A 142 -2.94 22.02 -3.74
CA HIS A 142 -3.49 22.46 -2.46
C HIS A 142 -3.34 23.98 -2.31
N PRO A 143 -4.37 24.72 -1.85
CA PRO A 143 -4.32 26.18 -1.74
C PRO A 143 -3.30 26.67 -0.71
N ASP A 144 -2.90 25.80 0.22
CA ASP A 144 -1.89 26.08 1.25
C ASP A 144 -0.85 24.94 1.31
N PRO A 145 0.26 25.03 0.57
CA PRO A 145 1.33 24.03 0.61
C PRO A 145 2.05 23.95 1.95
N ALA A 146 2.08 25.03 2.74
CA ALA A 146 2.74 25.04 4.05
C ALA A 146 1.97 24.19 5.06
N LEU A 147 0.63 24.25 5.01
CA LEU A 147 -0.22 23.36 5.81
C LEU A 147 -0.02 21.88 5.45
N VAL A 148 0.18 21.58 4.16
CA VAL A 148 0.46 20.20 3.70
C VAL A 148 1.77 19.69 4.30
N LEU A 149 2.81 20.53 4.38
CA LEU A 149 4.08 20.14 5.00
C LEU A 149 3.94 19.88 6.49
N GLN A 150 3.21 20.73 7.22
CA GLN A 150 3.00 20.56 8.65
C GLN A 150 2.17 19.31 8.96
N ALA A 151 1.03 19.14 8.28
CA ALA A 151 0.18 17.97 8.44
C ALA A 151 0.87 16.69 7.94
N GLY A 152 1.64 16.80 6.87
CA GLY A 152 2.43 15.72 6.28
C GLY A 152 3.50 15.19 7.22
N ALA A 153 4.16 16.06 8.00
CA ALA A 153 5.11 15.62 9.01
C ALA A 153 4.45 14.77 10.10
N ALA A 154 3.29 15.19 10.60
CA ALA A 154 2.52 14.40 11.56
C ALA A 154 2.04 13.07 10.96
N LEU A 155 1.67 13.07 9.67
CA LEU A 155 1.30 11.85 8.95
C LEU A 155 2.47 10.87 8.85
N LEU A 156 3.68 11.31 8.50
CA LEU A 156 4.86 10.44 8.44
C LEU A 156 5.14 9.78 9.80
N GLU A 157 4.98 10.53 10.89
CA GLU A 157 5.13 9.98 12.25
C GLU A 157 4.01 9.00 12.63
N ASP A 158 2.76 9.26 12.24
CA ASP A 158 1.65 8.31 12.43
C ASP A 158 1.90 7.01 11.64
N LEU A 159 2.37 7.12 10.40
CA LEU A 159 2.75 5.95 9.58
C LEU A 159 3.91 5.17 10.23
N ARG A 160 4.90 5.87 10.82
CA ARG A 160 5.97 5.21 11.58
C ARG A 160 5.43 4.49 12.83
N ALA A 161 4.55 5.14 13.59
CA ALA A 161 3.95 4.55 14.78
C ALA A 161 3.13 3.29 14.47
N ARG A 162 2.53 3.21 13.28
CA ARG A 162 1.80 2.02 12.79
C ARG A 162 2.70 0.93 12.22
N GLY A 163 3.99 1.19 12.05
CA GLY A 163 4.93 0.24 11.42
C GLY A 163 4.91 0.22 9.89
N VAL A 164 4.31 1.25 9.27
CA VAL A 164 4.33 1.46 7.81
C VAL A 164 5.67 2.00 7.34
N ILE A 165 6.26 2.89 8.14
CA ILE A 165 7.60 3.44 7.95
C ILE A 165 8.46 2.90 9.09
N LEU A 166 9.63 2.32 8.78
CA LEU A 166 10.51 1.71 9.78
C LEU A 166 11.46 2.72 10.43
N GLY A 167 11.69 3.86 9.77
CA GLY A 167 12.67 4.87 10.17
C GLY A 167 13.28 5.52 8.93
N THR A 168 14.55 5.90 9.02
CA THR A 168 15.31 6.39 7.85
C THR A 168 16.48 5.49 7.50
N CYS A 169 16.91 5.55 6.25
CA CYS A 169 18.10 4.83 5.80
C CYS A 169 19.36 5.44 6.43
N ARG A 170 20.25 4.61 6.99
CA ARG A 170 21.57 5.05 7.46
C ARG A 170 22.52 5.15 6.26
N THR A 171 23.01 6.37 6.01
CA THR A 171 24.12 6.64 5.09
C THR A 171 25.47 6.27 5.69
#